data_AF-A0A951XCP0-F1
#
_entry.id   AF-A0A951XCP0-F1
#
_cell.length_a   1.000
_cell.length_b   1.000
_cell.length_c   1.000
_cell.angle_alpha   90.00
_cell.angle_beta   90.00
_cell.angle_gamma   90.00
#
_symmetry.space_group_name_H-M   'P 1'
#
loop_
_entity.id
_entity.type
_entity.pdbx_description
1 polymer ?
#
loop_
_entity_poly.entity_id
_entity_poly.type
_entity_poly.pdbx_seq_one_letter_code
_entity_poly.pdbx_strand_id
1 'polypeptide(L)'
;FDMGEPVKIVDLATNMIKLSGLIPDKDIKIVYTGLRPGEKLYEELLNEKEKTLPTHHEKIKIAKVVSRSYKDVLVDIEGLTDLCKQGDRFKLVGKMKSMIPEFISNNSEFSKLDEAKSKKKIMFIPAFTNTIKID
;
A
#
# COMPACT_ATOMS: atom_id res chain seq x y z
N PHE A 1 -0.85 -14.46 -5.91
CA PHE A 1 -1.67 -13.73 -6.89
C PHE A 1 -0.78 -13.47 -8.08
N ASP A 2 -1.31 -13.51 -9.30
CA ASP A 2 -0.54 -13.17 -10.50
C ASP A 2 -1.16 -11.92 -11.11
N MET A 3 -0.57 -10.76 -10.80
CA MET A 3 -0.93 -9.47 -11.38
C MET A 3 0.06 -9.07 -12.50
N GLY A 4 0.84 -10.04 -13.00
CA GLY A 4 1.96 -9.78 -13.88
C GLY A 4 3.08 -9.00 -13.21
N GLU A 5 3.92 -8.40 -14.04
CA GLU A 5 5.08 -7.64 -13.60
C GLU A 5 4.68 -6.25 -13.08
N PRO A 6 5.27 -5.78 -11.97
CA PRO A 6 5.02 -4.44 -11.46
C PRO A 6 5.51 -3.38 -12.46
N VAL A 7 4.68 -2.37 -12.71
CA VAL A 7 4.99 -1.28 -13.64
C VAL A 7 5.44 -0.04 -12.87
N LYS A 8 6.56 0.56 -13.28
CA LYS A 8 7.02 1.83 -12.71
C LYS A 8 6.20 2.99 -13.28
N ILE A 9 5.77 3.89 -12.40
CA ILE A 9 4.96 5.06 -12.78
C ILE A 9 5.72 6.00 -13.74
N VAL A 10 7.04 6.12 -13.61
CA VAL A 10 7.87 6.92 -14.54
C VAL A 10 7.86 6.35 -15.95
N ASP A 11 7.88 5.02 -16.09
CA ASP A 11 7.86 4.35 -17.40
C ASP A 11 6.49 4.54 -18.05
N LEU A 12 5.42 4.43 -17.26
CA LEU A 12 4.06 4.72 -17.71
C LEU A 12 3.93 6.16 -18.22
N ALA A 13 4.36 7.16 -17.44
CA ALA A 13 4.31 8.57 -17.83
C ALA A 13 5.12 8.82 -19.12
N THR A 14 6.32 8.26 -19.21
CA THR A 14 7.18 8.34 -20.39
C THR A 14 6.51 7.74 -21.63
N ASN A 15 5.86 6.58 -21.48
CA ASN A 15 5.14 5.92 -22.56
C ASN A 15 3.92 6.74 -23.01
N MET A 16 3.18 7.34 -22.08
CA MET A 16 2.04 8.21 -22.42
C MET A 16 2.46 9.43 -23.25
N ILE A 17 3.60 10.07 -22.92
CA ILE A 17 4.14 11.19 -23.70
C ILE A 17 4.50 10.73 -25.11
N LYS A 18 5.24 9.62 -25.25
CA LYS A 18 5.63 9.04 -26.55
C LYS A 18 4.44 8.65 -27.42
N LEU A 19 3.43 8.01 -26.82
CA LEU A 19 2.19 7.62 -27.51
C LEU A 19 1.40 8.83 -28.02
N SER A 20 1.60 10.00 -27.43
CA SER A 20 1.01 11.27 -27.88
C SER A 20 1.81 11.94 -29.01
N GLY A 21 2.87 11.31 -29.51
CA GLY A 21 3.74 11.85 -30.56
C GLY A 21 4.74 12.89 -30.07
N LEU A 22 4.92 13.02 -28.75
CA LEU A 22 5.80 14.01 -28.12
C LEU A 22 7.07 13.36 -27.57
N ILE A 23 8.13 14.16 -27.42
CA ILE A 23 9.43 13.74 -26.91
C ILE A 23 9.52 14.07 -25.41
N PRO A 24 9.63 13.06 -24.53
CA PRO A 24 9.87 13.27 -23.10
C PRO A 24 11.09 14.15 -22.85
N ASP A 25 11.00 15.01 -21.85
CA ASP A 25 12.02 15.99 -21.43
C ASP A 25 12.40 17.07 -22.46
N LYS A 26 11.75 17.06 -23.63
CA LYS A 26 11.85 18.13 -24.63
C LYS A 26 10.53 18.88 -24.78
N ASP A 27 9.46 18.16 -25.11
CA ASP A 27 8.13 18.74 -25.31
C ASP A 27 7.33 18.74 -24.00
N ILE A 28 7.50 17.70 -23.18
CA ILE A 28 6.90 17.57 -21.84
C ILE A 28 7.96 17.09 -20.86
N LYS A 29 8.26 17.90 -19.85
CA LYS A 29 9.22 17.60 -18.79
C LYS A 29 8.58 16.74 -17.70
N ILE A 30 9.29 15.69 -17.26
CA ILE A 30 8.89 14.93 -16.07
C ILE A 30 9.50 15.59 -14.82
N VAL A 31 8.66 15.90 -13.83
CA VAL A 31 9.09 16.53 -12.58
C VAL A 31 8.71 15.62 -11.40
N TYR A 32 9.69 15.29 -10.57
CA TYR A 32 9.47 14.52 -9.35
C TYR A 32 9.08 15.46 -8.20
N THR A 33 7.87 15.29 -7.68
CA THR A 33 7.32 16.11 -6.59
C THR A 33 7.44 15.46 -5.21
N GLY A 34 7.97 14.24 -5.15
CA GLY A 34 8.06 13.45 -3.91
C GLY A 34 6.76 12.69 -3.59
N LEU A 35 6.82 11.87 -2.55
CA LEU A 35 5.67 11.08 -2.07
C LEU A 35 4.77 11.94 -1.19
N ARG A 36 3.45 11.75 -1.33
CA ARG A 36 2.46 12.40 -0.47
C ARG A 36 2.37 11.71 0.90
N PRO A 37 1.89 12.41 1.94
CA PRO A 37 1.64 11.77 3.23
C PRO A 37 0.68 10.59 3.10
N GLY A 38 1.09 9.42 3.59
CA GLY A 38 0.35 8.17 3.49
C GLY A 38 0.67 7.33 2.26
N GLU A 39 1.36 7.88 1.26
CA GLU A 39 1.61 7.20 -0.02
C GLU A 39 2.69 6.11 0.12
N LYS A 40 2.52 5.00 -0.60
CA LYS A 40 3.51 3.92 -0.66
C LYS A 40 4.28 3.97 -1.99
N LEU A 41 5.57 3.63 -1.94
CA LEU A 41 6.40 3.51 -3.16
C LEU A 41 6.15 2.17 -3.89
N TYR A 42 5.76 1.14 -3.14
CA TYR A 42 5.43 -0.19 -3.64
C TYR A 42 4.17 -0.69 -2.93
N GLU A 43 3.28 -1.35 -3.67
CA GLU A 43 2.14 -2.05 -3.08
C GLU A 43 2.47 -3.52 -2.79
N GLU A 44 1.86 -4.04 -1.74
CA GLU A 44 1.92 -5.45 -1.39
C GLU A 44 0.74 -6.17 -2.05
N LEU A 45 1.00 -7.28 -2.74
CA LEU A 45 -0.07 -8.04 -3.42
C LEU A 45 -1.00 -8.76 -2.43
N LEU A 46 -0.46 -9.20 -1.29
CA LEU A 46 -1.18 -9.81 -0.18
C LEU A 46 -0.36 -9.60 1.10
N ASN A 47 -1.05 -9.41 2.22
CA ASN A 47 -0.42 -9.40 3.53
C ASN A 47 0.09 -10.80 3.89
N GLU A 48 1.24 -10.93 4.57
CA GLU A 48 1.81 -12.24 4.97
C GLU A 48 0.85 -13.13 5.79
N LYS A 49 -0.13 -12.51 6.47
CA LYS A 49 -1.13 -13.20 7.28
C LYS A 49 -2.37 -13.61 6.51
N GLU A 50 -2.59 -13.08 5.31
CA GLU A 50 -3.73 -13.41 4.47
C GLU A 50 -3.48 -14.71 3.71
N LYS A 51 -3.83 -15.82 4.37
CA LYS A 51 -3.82 -17.13 3.72
C LYS A 51 -4.88 -17.16 2.63
N THR A 52 -4.50 -17.51 1.40
CA THR A 52 -5.46 -17.73 0.32
C THR A 52 -5.76 -19.21 0.13
N LEU A 53 -7.02 -19.53 -0.18
CA LEU A 53 -7.43 -20.84 -0.66
C LEU A 53 -7.54 -20.84 -2.19
N PRO A 54 -7.18 -21.94 -2.87
CA PRO A 54 -7.36 -22.06 -4.31
C PRO A 54 -8.85 -22.13 -4.67
N THR A 55 -9.17 -21.77 -5.91
CA THR A 55 -10.47 -22.06 -6.52
C THR A 55 -10.28 -22.94 -7.75
N HIS A 56 -11.37 -23.28 -8.44
CA HIS A 56 -11.33 -24.00 -9.72
C HIS A 56 -10.60 -23.22 -10.82
N HIS A 57 -10.50 -21.88 -10.73
CA HIS A 57 -9.80 -21.06 -11.71
C HIS A 57 -8.46 -20.57 -11.14
N GLU A 58 -7.37 -20.80 -11.87
CA GLU A 58 -5.99 -20.50 -11.41
C GLU A 58 -5.73 -19.02 -11.05
N LYS A 59 -6.47 -18.09 -11.67
CA LYS A 59 -6.36 -16.64 -11.43
C LYS A 59 -7.25 -16.14 -10.29
N ILE A 60 -8.12 -16.98 -9.73
CA ILE A 60 -9.07 -16.60 -8.68
C ILE A 60 -8.72 -17.33 -7.39
N LYS A 61 -8.52 -16.57 -6.31
CA LYS A 61 -8.20 -17.12 -4.98
C LYS A 61 -9.16 -16.54 -3.94
N ILE A 62 -9.49 -17.34 -2.92
CA ILE A 62 -10.34 -16.89 -1.79
C ILE A 62 -9.43 -16.44 -0.66
N ALA A 63 -9.54 -15.18 -0.23
CA ALA A 63 -8.83 -14.69 0.94
C ALA A 63 -9.48 -15.23 2.22
N LYS A 64 -8.68 -15.83 3.11
CA LYS A 64 -9.15 -16.24 4.43
C LYS A 64 -9.15 -15.03 5.36
N VAL A 65 -10.32 -14.48 5.59
CA VAL A 65 -10.53 -13.35 6.49
C VAL A 65 -10.63 -13.86 7.93
N VAL A 66 -9.98 -13.16 8.86
CA VAL A 66 -10.19 -13.38 10.30
C VAL A 66 -11.52 -12.76 10.69
N SER A 67 -12.46 -13.56 11.18
CA SER A 67 -13.73 -13.03 11.66
C SER A 67 -13.53 -12.25 12.97
N ARG A 68 -14.14 -11.06 13.03
CA ARG A 68 -14.32 -10.29 14.26
C ARG A 68 -15.79 -10.29 14.65
N SER A 69 -16.08 -10.20 15.94
CA SER A 69 -17.44 -10.05 16.44
C SER A 69 -18.05 -8.74 15.92
N TYR A 70 -19.27 -8.82 15.40
CA TYR A 70 -20.02 -7.65 14.93
C TYR A 70 -20.18 -6.58 16.04
N LYS A 71 -20.40 -7.02 17.29
CA LYS A 71 -20.54 -6.12 18.43
C LYS A 71 -19.26 -5.32 18.68
N ASP A 72 -18.10 -5.96 18.60
CA ASP A 72 -16.81 -5.30 18.85
C ASP A 72 -16.52 -4.27 17.76
N VAL A 73 -16.87 -4.59 16.50
CA VAL A 73 -16.74 -3.67 15.37
C VAL A 73 -17.65 -2.45 15.53
N LEU A 74 -18.89 -2.64 16.00
CA LEU A 74 -19.80 -1.52 16.27
C LEU A 74 -19.24 -0.57 17.34
N VAL A 75 -18.77 -1.12 18.47
CA VAL A 75 -18.17 -0.33 19.56
C VAL A 75 -16.95 0.46 19.05
N ASP A 76 -16.13 -0.17 18.21
CA ASP A 76 -14.98 0.48 17.59
C ASP A 76 -15.39 1.63 16.65
N ILE A 77 -16.44 1.45 15.83
CA ILE A 77 -16.97 2.49 14.92
C ILE A 77 -17.58 3.66 15.68
N GLU A 78 -18.35 3.39 16.74
CA GLU A 78 -18.91 4.43 17.61
C GLU A 78 -17.78 5.27 18.23
N GLY A 79 -16.75 4.59 18.76
CA GLY A 79 -15.56 5.26 19.29
C GLY A 79 -14.82 6.13 18.26
N LEU A 80 -14.67 5.67 17.01
CA LEU A 80 -14.12 6.49 15.92
C LEU A 80 -15.00 7.71 15.63
N THR A 81 -16.32 7.53 15.61
CA THR A 81 -17.27 8.61 15.33
C THR A 81 -17.18 9.73 16.37
N ASP A 82 -17.02 9.37 17.65
CA ASP A 82 -16.87 10.35 18.71
C ASP A 82 -15.51 11.06 18.69
N LEU A 83 -14.44 10.36 18.32
CA LEU A 83 -13.12 10.97 18.11
C LEU A 83 -13.12 11.94 16.91
N CYS A 84 -13.85 11.61 15.84
CA CYS A 84 -14.04 12.50 14.68
C CYS A 84 -14.70 13.82 15.10
N LYS A 85 -15.73 13.78 15.96
CA LYS A 85 -16.40 14.98 16.48
C LYS A 85 -15.47 15.86 17.33
N GLN A 86 -14.53 15.26 18.03
CA GLN A 86 -13.57 15.97 18.90
C GLN A 86 -12.43 16.65 18.10
N GLY A 87 -12.16 16.20 16.87
CA GLY A 87 -11.15 16.79 15.98
C GLY A 87 -9.69 16.42 16.29
N ASP A 88 -9.45 15.54 17.27
CA ASP A 88 -8.09 15.07 17.61
C ASP A 88 -7.61 13.98 16.64
N ARG A 89 -6.85 14.41 15.62
CA ARG A 89 -6.32 13.54 14.56
C ARG A 89 -5.38 12.46 15.09
N PHE A 90 -4.60 12.72 16.13
CA PHE A 90 -3.66 11.74 16.67
C PHE A 90 -4.39 10.63 17.43
N LYS A 91 -5.40 10.97 18.23
CA LYS A 91 -6.26 9.95 18.87
C LYS A 91 -7.05 9.15 17.85
N LEU A 92 -7.58 9.81 16.82
CA LEU A 92 -8.32 9.14 15.74
C LEU A 92 -7.45 8.10 15.02
N VAL A 93 -6.27 8.51 14.55
CA VAL A 93 -5.34 7.61 13.86
C VAL A 93 -4.80 6.52 14.81
N GLY A 94 -4.58 6.85 16.09
CA GLY A 94 -4.24 5.85 17.11
C GLY A 94 -5.32 4.78 17.30
N LYS A 95 -6.60 5.18 17.36
CA LYS A 95 -7.73 4.25 17.41
C LYS A 95 -7.81 3.39 16.15
N MET A 96 -7.63 3.97 14.96
CA MET A 96 -7.56 3.21 13.70
C MET A 96 -6.46 2.13 13.74
N LYS A 97 -5.27 2.44 14.25
CA LYS A 97 -4.17 1.48 14.38
C LYS A 97 -4.46 0.37 15.38
N SER A 98 -5.18 0.65 16.46
CA SER A 98 -5.63 -0.39 17.40
C SER A 98 -6.64 -1.37 16.77
N MET A 99 -7.47 -0.88 15.86
CA MET A 99 -8.45 -1.69 15.13
C MET A 99 -7.81 -2.49 14.01
N ILE A 100 -6.86 -1.88 13.30
CA ILE A 100 -6.15 -2.43 12.15
C ILE A 100 -4.64 -2.35 12.44
N PRO A 101 -4.05 -3.34 13.13
CA PRO A 101 -2.63 -3.32 13.50
C PRO A 101 -1.67 -3.29 12.30
N GLU A 102 -2.13 -3.73 11.12
CA GLU A 102 -1.37 -3.69 9.86
C GLU A 102 -1.35 -2.29 9.23
N PHE A 103 -2.07 -1.30 9.78
CA PHE A 103 -2.17 0.04 9.21
C PHE A 103 -0.90 0.85 9.50
N ILE A 104 -0.04 0.97 8.49
CA ILE A 104 1.22 1.74 8.52
C ILE A 104 1.00 3.12 7.89
N SER A 105 1.36 4.18 8.61
CA SER A 105 1.14 5.57 8.16
C SER A 105 2.37 6.15 7.45
N ASN A 106 2.82 5.46 6.39
CA ASN A 106 4.00 5.82 5.59
C ASN A 106 4.03 7.30 5.21
N ASN A 107 5.22 7.91 5.21
CA ASN A 107 5.44 9.30 4.75
C ASN A 107 4.58 10.37 5.45
N SER A 108 3.99 10.10 6.61
CA SER A 108 3.09 11.03 7.31
C SER A 108 3.51 11.27 8.77
N GLU A 109 2.98 12.33 9.38
CA GLU A 109 3.17 12.67 10.80
C GLU A 109 2.72 11.56 11.77
N PHE A 110 1.79 10.71 11.33
CA PHE A 110 1.24 9.61 12.12
C PHE A 110 2.11 8.36 12.14
N SER A 111 3.20 8.33 11.36
CA SER A 111 4.19 7.26 11.42
C SER A 111 4.80 7.09 12.83
N LYS A 112 4.76 8.14 13.66
CA LYS A 112 5.15 8.09 15.08
C LYS A 112 4.28 7.14 15.91
N LEU A 113 3.07 6.85 15.44
CA LEU A 113 2.14 5.92 16.07
C LEU A 113 2.29 4.49 15.52
N ASP A 114 3.16 4.27 14.52
CA ASP A 114 3.46 2.93 14.02
C ASP A 114 4.28 2.16 15.08
N GLU A 115 3.81 1.00 15.52
CA GLU A 115 4.60 0.14 16.39
C GLU A 115 5.85 -0.38 15.65
N ALA A 116 6.99 -0.46 16.34
CA ALA A 116 8.25 -0.98 15.78
C ALA A 116 8.15 -2.42 15.22
N LYS A 117 7.12 -3.17 15.63
CA LYS A 117 6.82 -4.53 15.15
C LYS A 117 6.23 -4.60 13.73
N SER A 118 5.79 -3.46 13.17
CA SER A 118 5.18 -3.40 11.82
C SER A 118 6.19 -3.19 10.69
N LYS A 119 7.47 -2.92 11.03
CA LYS A 119 8.58 -2.98 10.06
C LYS A 119 8.98 -4.44 9.80
N LYS A 120 8.08 -5.24 9.23
CA LYS A 120 8.39 -6.61 8.83
C LYS A 120 8.98 -6.65 7.42
N LYS A 121 9.85 -7.65 7.25
CA LYS A 121 10.70 -7.92 6.09
C LYS A 121 9.82 -7.99 4.84
N ILE A 122 9.93 -7.01 3.96
CA ILE A 122 9.31 -7.05 2.63
C ILE A 122 9.82 -8.32 1.95
N MET A 123 8.96 -9.33 1.83
CA MET A 123 9.24 -10.47 0.97
C MET A 123 9.06 -10.01 -0.46
N PHE A 124 10.14 -9.47 -1.03
CA PHE A 124 10.29 -9.37 -2.47
C PHE A 124 10.16 -10.78 -3.05
N ILE A 125 9.19 -10.98 -3.94
CA ILE A 125 9.27 -12.08 -4.90
C ILE A 125 10.23 -11.56 -5.98
N PRO A 126 11.49 -12.01 -6.03
CA PRO A 126 12.45 -11.48 -6.98
C PRO A 126 12.15 -12.10 -8.34
N ALA A 127 11.59 -11.30 -9.26
CA ALA A 127 11.62 -11.62 -10.69
C ALA A 127 12.93 -11.14 -11.36
N PHE A 128 13.95 -10.71 -10.59
CA PHE A 128 15.19 -10.17 -11.14
C PHE A 128 16.43 -10.83 -10.53
N THR A 129 16.92 -11.89 -11.18
CA THR A 129 18.35 -12.10 -11.35
C THR A 129 18.69 -11.83 -12.80
N ASN A 130 19.01 -10.58 -13.13
CA ASN A 130 19.89 -10.33 -14.25
C ASN A 130 20.96 -9.32 -13.86
N THR A 131 22.17 -9.88 -13.83
CA THR A 131 23.48 -9.28 -13.69
C THR A 131 23.60 -8.01 -14.53
N ILE A 132 23.69 -6.85 -13.88
CA ILE A 132 24.31 -5.67 -14.52
C ILE A 132 25.79 -5.72 -14.13
N LYS A 133 26.62 -6.19 -15.07
CA LYS A 133 28.03 -5.82 -15.09
C LYS A 133 28.09 -4.35 -15.50
N ILE A 134 28.73 -3.54 -14.66
CA ILE A 134 29.12 -2.18 -15.00
C ILE A 134 30.55 -2.31 -15.52
N ASP A 135 30.74 -2.02 -16.80
CA ASP A 135 32.08 -1.70 -17.35
C ASP A 135 32.47 -0.28 -16.91
#